data_AF-A0A535WN89-F1
#
_entry.id   AF-A0A535WN89-F1
#
_cell.length_a   1.000
_cell.length_b   1.000
_cell.length_c   1.000
_cell.angle_alpha   90.00
_cell.angle_beta   90.00
_cell.angle_gamma   90.00
#
_symmetry.space_group_name_H-M   'P 1'
#
loop_
_entity.id
_entity.type
_entity.pdbx_description
1 polymer ?
#
loop_
_entity_poly.entity_id
_entity_poly.type
_entity_poly.pdbx_seq_one_letter_code
_entity_poly.pdbx_strand_id
1 'polypeptide(L)'
;MDFGTVVLMGAVAYGLGLFWYALILGRSQDTIWRTAAFPFIAIVFGETYAQLGPQLGHLHPLTALIAALVGVLVDWAVGTIRGAVFAPKARTASAH
;
A
#
# COMPACT_ATOMS: atom_id res chain seq x y z
N MET A 1 6.14 12.98 -15.83
CA MET A 1 7.09 12.74 -14.73
C MET A 1 8.42 12.34 -15.36
N ASP A 2 9.54 12.87 -14.86
CA ASP A 2 10.87 12.41 -15.26
C ASP A 2 11.22 11.11 -14.51
N PHE A 3 12.24 10.39 -15.00
CA PHE A 3 12.66 9.12 -14.41
C PHE A 3 13.11 9.27 -12.94
N GLY A 4 13.74 10.38 -12.58
CA GLY A 4 14.17 10.66 -11.21
C GLY A 4 12.99 10.74 -10.24
N THR A 5 11.91 11.40 -10.65
CA THR A 5 10.67 11.46 -9.84
C THR A 5 10.06 10.08 -9.64
N VAL A 6 10.07 9.21 -10.65
CA VAL A 6 9.54 7.84 -10.50
C VAL A 6 10.37 7.02 -9.50
N VAL A 7 11.70 7.14 -9.55
CA VAL A 7 12.59 6.48 -8.58
C VAL A 7 12.35 7.02 -7.16
N LEU A 8 12.24 8.34 -7.02
CA LEU A 8 11.91 8.99 -5.74
C LEU A 8 10.57 8.50 -5.21
N MET A 9 9.53 8.48 -6.04
CA MET A 9 8.21 7.94 -5.69
C MET A 9 8.30 6.49 -5.24
N GLY A 10 9.11 5.66 -5.90
CA GLY A 10 9.34 4.28 -5.50
C GLY A 10 9.95 4.18 -4.09
N ALA A 11 10.99 4.96 -3.81
CA ALA A 11 11.64 4.99 -2.49
C ALA A 11 10.68 5.51 -1.39
N VAL A 12 9.95 6.59 -1.68
CA VAL A 12 8.95 7.16 -0.77
C VAL A 12 7.82 6.16 -0.51
N ALA A 13 7.30 5.53 -1.57
CA ALA A 13 6.26 4.52 -1.45
C ALA A 13 6.70 3.33 -0.60
N TYR A 14 7.94 2.86 -0.76
CA TYR A 14 8.48 1.78 0.05
C TYR A 14 8.62 2.19 1.52
N GLY A 15 9.19 3.37 1.80
CA GLY A 15 9.34 3.88 3.16
C GLY A 15 8.00 4.11 3.86
N LEU A 16 7.05 4.74 3.17
CA LEU A 16 5.69 4.95 3.67
C LEU A 16 4.92 3.63 3.82
N GLY A 17 5.13 2.68 2.89
CA GLY A 17 4.60 1.34 3.00
C GLY A 17 5.08 0.66 4.29
N LEU A 18 6.39 0.60 4.52
CA LEU A 18 6.96 0.07 5.76
C LEU A 18 6.38 0.76 6.99
N PHE A 19 6.32 2.09 6.99
CA PHE A 19 5.75 2.88 8.07
C PHE A 19 4.29 2.50 8.37
N TRP A 20 3.42 2.49 7.35
CA TRP A 20 2.00 2.21 7.52
C TRP A 20 1.71 0.75 7.84
N TYR A 21 2.38 -0.20 7.19
CA TYR A 21 2.23 -1.63 7.50
C TYR A 21 2.67 -1.92 8.94
N ALA A 22 3.79 -1.34 9.38
CA ALA A 22 4.25 -1.47 10.77
C ALA A 22 3.25 -0.84 11.76
N LEU A 23 2.76 0.36 11.46
CA LEU A 23 1.87 1.10 12.35
C LEU A 23 0.47 0.46 12.47
N ILE A 24 -0.10 -0.01 11.36
CA ILE A 24 -1.49 -0.51 11.30
C ILE A 24 -1.57 -2.01 11.56
N LEU A 25 -0.70 -2.80 10.91
CA LEU A 25 -0.78 -4.26 10.98
C LEU A 25 0.21 -4.86 11.99
N GLY A 26 1.13 -4.07 12.55
CA GLY A 26 2.17 -4.55 13.45
C GLY A 26 3.19 -5.48 12.79
N ARG A 27 3.20 -5.55 11.46
CA ARG A 27 4.10 -6.42 10.67
C ARG A 27 4.34 -5.85 9.27
N SER A 28 5.50 -6.16 8.69
CA SER A 28 5.78 -5.91 7.28
C SER A 28 5.14 -6.97 6.38
N GLN A 29 4.95 -6.67 5.10
CA GLN A 29 4.64 -7.69 4.10
C GLN A 29 5.87 -8.56 3.82
N ASP A 30 5.66 -9.83 3.48
CA ASP A 30 6.75 -10.80 3.25
C ASP A 30 7.60 -10.48 2.01
N THR A 31 7.07 -9.67 1.09
CA THR A 31 7.75 -9.34 -0.17
C THR A 31 7.93 -7.84 -0.31
N ILE A 32 9.17 -7.44 -0.62
CA ILE A 32 9.58 -6.04 -0.85
C ILE A 32 8.62 -5.34 -1.83
N TRP A 33 8.23 -6.05 -2.89
CA TRP A 33 7.31 -5.53 -3.91
C TRP A 33 5.91 -5.26 -3.39
N ARG A 34 5.35 -6.11 -2.52
CA ARG A 34 4.01 -5.85 -1.95
C ARG A 34 4.01 -4.67 -1.01
N THR A 35 5.11 -4.47 -0.26
CA THR A 35 5.27 -3.32 0.64
C THR A 35 5.16 -1.98 -0.10
N ALA A 36 5.65 -1.90 -1.34
CA ALA A 36 5.63 -0.64 -2.10
C ALA A 36 4.52 -0.55 -3.15
N ALA A 37 4.03 -1.66 -3.73
CA ALA A 37 3.19 -1.61 -4.92
C ALA A 37 1.87 -0.85 -4.71
N PHE A 38 1.10 -1.21 -3.68
CA PHE A 38 -0.16 -0.53 -3.39
C PHE A 38 0.02 0.93 -2.98
N PRO A 39 0.96 1.27 -2.06
CA PRO A 39 1.29 2.65 -1.78
C PRO A 39 1.71 3.43 -3.01
N PHE A 40 2.58 2.87 -3.86
CA PHE A 40 3.08 3.53 -5.06
C PHE A 40 1.96 3.88 -6.04
N ILE A 41 1.09 2.90 -6.36
CA ILE A 41 -0.06 3.13 -7.23
C ILE A 41 -0.96 4.21 -6.64
N ALA A 42 -1.25 4.14 -5.34
CA ALA A 42 -2.08 5.14 -4.69
C ALA A 42 -1.45 6.54 -4.75
N ILE A 43 -0.13 6.68 -4.53
CA ILE A 43 0.60 7.95 -4.66
C ILE A 43 0.51 8.48 -6.09
N VAL A 44 0.68 7.65 -7.12
CA VAL A 44 0.51 8.05 -8.53
C VAL A 44 -0.88 8.63 -8.77
N PHE A 45 -1.92 7.96 -8.27
CA PHE A 45 -3.29 8.48 -8.35
C PHE A 45 -3.46 9.79 -7.57
N GLY A 46 -2.92 9.87 -6.35
CA GLY A 46 -2.96 11.07 -5.52
C GLY A 46 -2.31 12.27 -6.20
N GLU A 47 -1.10 12.11 -6.74
CA GLU A 47 -0.39 13.16 -7.47
C GLU A 47 -1.11 13.60 -8.75
N THR A 48 -1.96 12.73 -9.31
CA THR A 48 -2.75 13.03 -10.51
C THR A 48 -4.03 13.80 -10.19
N TYR A 49 -4.73 13.43 -9.10
CA TYR A 49 -6.10 13.88 -8.84
C TYR A 49 -6.26 14.75 -7.58
N ALA A 50 -5.32 14.72 -6.63
CA ALA A 50 -5.45 15.37 -5.33
C ALA A 50 -4.08 15.85 -4.80
N GLN A 51 -3.55 16.89 -5.43
CA GLN A 51 -2.31 17.56 -5.01
C GLN A 51 -2.57 18.45 -3.79
N LEU A 52 -2.02 18.07 -2.64
CA LEU A 52 -2.25 18.69 -1.34
C LEU A 52 -0.92 19.15 -0.74
N GLY A 53 -0.87 20.43 -0.33
CA GLY A 53 0.30 21.00 0.33
C GLY A 53 1.41 21.44 -0.63
N PRO A 54 2.59 21.79 -0.10
CA PRO A 54 3.71 22.27 -0.91
C PRO A 54 4.39 21.14 -1.68
N GLN A 55 4.92 21.48 -2.86
CA GLN A 55 5.66 20.54 -3.70
C GLN A 55 7.14 20.47 -3.28
N LEU A 56 7.67 19.26 -3.13
CA LEU A 56 9.08 18.97 -2.87
C LEU A 56 9.58 17.97 -3.91
N GLY A 57 10.51 18.39 -4.78
CA GLY A 57 11.11 17.50 -5.79
C GLY A 57 10.06 16.82 -6.68
N HIS A 58 9.07 17.58 -7.15
CA HIS A 58 7.92 17.13 -7.95
C HIS A 58 6.89 16.23 -7.25
N LEU A 59 7.00 16.03 -5.94
CA LEU A 59 6.07 15.26 -5.13
C LEU A 59 5.39 16.16 -4.10
N HIS A 60 4.11 15.93 -3.81
CA HIS A 60 3.40 16.58 -2.70
C HIS A 60 3.44 15.65 -1.49
N PRO A 61 4.24 15.93 -0.43
CA PRO A 61 4.45 14.99 0.66
C PRO A 61 3.16 14.62 1.41
N LEU A 62 2.25 15.58 1.57
CA LEU A 62 0.98 15.35 2.23
C LEU A 62 0.07 14.44 1.38
N THR A 63 0.01 14.65 0.06
CA THR A 63 -0.64 13.73 -0.87
C THR A 63 -0.03 12.35 -0.78
N ALA A 64 1.30 12.24 -0.84
CA ALA A 64 1.98 10.95 -0.81
C ALA A 64 1.72 10.19 0.50
N LEU A 65 1.74 10.87 1.64
CA LEU A 65 1.46 10.30 2.96
C LEU A 65 0.04 9.72 3.03
N ILE A 66 -0.97 10.51 2.65
CA ILE A 66 -2.39 10.12 2.69
C ILE A 66 -2.67 9.02 1.65
N ALA A 67 -2.16 9.19 0.43
CA ALA A 67 -2.37 8.21 -0.63
C ALA A 67 -1.73 6.86 -0.28
N ALA A 68 -0.51 6.85 0.27
CA ALA A 68 0.13 5.63 0.75
C ALA A 68 -0.70 4.91 1.81
N LEU A 69 -1.29 5.65 2.76
CA LEU A 69 -2.20 5.10 3.76
C LEU A 69 -3.39 4.40 3.10
N VAL A 70 -4.04 5.08 2.15
CA VAL A 70 -5.17 4.51 1.39
C VAL A 70 -4.73 3.23 0.66
N GLY A 71 -3.56 3.24 0.03
CA GLY A 71 -2.99 2.07 -0.64
C GLY A 71 -2.83 0.87 0.30
N VAL A 72 -2.27 1.07 1.49
CA VAL A 72 -2.12 0.01 2.51
C VAL A 72 -3.48 -0.51 2.98
N LEU A 73 -4.46 0.36 3.21
CA LEU A 73 -5.81 -0.04 3.60
C LEU A 73 -6.50 -0.88 2.51
N VAL A 74 -6.31 -0.51 1.24
CA VAL A 74 -6.84 -1.28 0.10
C VAL A 74 -6.17 -2.65 -0.01
N ASP A 75 -4.84 -2.75 0.10
CA ASP A 75 -4.15 -4.06 0.11
C ASP A 75 -4.66 -4.95 1.25
N TRP A 76 -4.80 -4.39 2.45
CA TRP A 76 -5.32 -5.12 3.58
C TRP A 76 -6.76 -5.60 3.37
N ALA A 77 -7.63 -4.74 2.83
CA ALA A 77 -9.01 -5.10 2.51
C ALA A 77 -9.06 -6.22 1.46
N VAL A 78 -8.27 -6.12 0.40
CA VAL A 78 -8.15 -7.16 -0.64
C VAL A 78 -7.64 -8.48 -0.03
N GLY A 79 -6.63 -8.43 0.83
CA GLY A 79 -6.12 -9.60 1.54
C GLY A 79 -7.19 -10.27 2.42
N THR A 80 -7.95 -9.48 3.16
CA THR A 80 -9.04 -9.95 4.03
C THR A 80 -10.16 -10.61 3.22
N ILE A 81 -10.59 -9.98 2.12
CA ILE A 81 -11.63 -10.52 1.24
C ILE A 81 -11.17 -11.82 0.60
N ARG A 82 -9.93 -11.88 0.09
CA ARG A 82 -9.38 -13.12 -0.47
C ARG A 82 -9.31 -14.23 0.58
N GLY A 83 -8.87 -13.92 1.79
CA GLY A 83 -8.86 -14.88 2.90
C GLY A 83 -10.26 -15.42 3.22
N ALA A 84 -11.28 -14.56 3.23
CA ALA A 84 -12.67 -14.96 3.52
C ALA A 84 -13.30 -15.78 2.39
N VAL A 85 -13.04 -15.43 1.12
CA VAL A 85 -13.64 -16.09 -0.06
C VAL A 85 -12.97 -17.43 -0.37
N PHE A 86 -11.65 -17.52 -0.20
CA PHE A 86 -10.87 -18.70 -0.55
C PHE A 86 -10.51 -19.58 0.64
N ALA A 87 -10.99 -19.27 1.85
CA ALA A 87 -10.85 -20.18 2.99
C ALA A 87 -11.47 -21.54 2.65
N PRO A 88 -10.71 -22.64 2.68
CA PRO A 88 -11.31 -23.95 2.51
C PRO A 88 -12.33 -24.13 3.64
N LYS A 89 -13.60 -24.39 3.28
CA LYS A 89 -14.57 -24.95 4.24
C LYS A 89 -13.87 -26.17 4.84
N ALA A 90 -13.46 -26.09 6.10
CA ALA A 90 -12.97 -27.23 6.84
C ALA A 90 -14.07 -28.29 6.69
N ARG A 91 -13.79 -29.31 5.87
CA ARG A 91 -14.68 -30.46 5.75
C ARG A 91 -14.78 -30.99 7.17
N THR A 92 -16.00 -30.97 7.67
CA THR A 92 -16.51 -31.85 8.72
C THR A 92 -16.01 -33.26 8.42
N ALA A 93 -14.84 -33.60 8.97
CA ALA A 93 -14.38 -34.96 9.12
C ALA A 93 -14.71 -35.36 10.56
N SER A 94 -16.00 -35.40 10.85
CA SER A 94 -16.56 -36.39 11.75
C SER A 94 -16.47 -37.74 11.04
N ALA A 95 -15.55 -38.58 11.47
CA ALA A 95 -15.65 -40.04 11.39
C ALA A 95 -14.89 -40.53 12.63
N HIS A 96 -15.62 -40.72 13.73
CA HIS A 96 -16.08 -42.03 14.20
C HIS A 96 -14.92 -42.89 14.72
#